data_AF-A0A0C2DBL0-F1
#
_entry.id   AF-A0A0C2DBL0-F1
#
_cell.length_a   1.000
_cell.length_b   1.000
_cell.length_c   1.000
_cell.angle_alpha   90.00
_cell.angle_beta   90.00
_cell.angle_gamma   90.00
#
_symmetry.space_group_name_H-M   'P 1'
#
loop_
_entity.id
_entity.type
_entity.pdbx_description
1 polymer ?
#
loop_
_entity_poly.entity_id
_entity_poly.type
_entity_poly.pdbx_seq_one_letter_code
_entity_poly.pdbx_strand_id
1 'polypeptide(L)'
;MLPIFAFLCCLSIGLADWTSEPFCILKNAGKCPTGFTAHDLTLSLQTDVNPNEKGFNGRNLMHLGFAGDSSLEYSAYDGLYTLALQACCKR
;
A
#
# COMPACT_ATOMS: atom_id res chain seq x y z
N MET A 1 46.23 23.83 1.49
CA MET A 1 46.27 22.35 1.51
C MET A 1 45.25 21.85 2.53
N LEU A 2 44.03 21.54 2.06
CA LEU A 2 43.14 20.54 2.68
C LEU A 2 43.69 19.14 2.31
N PRO A 3 43.43 18.04 3.05
CA PRO A 3 42.09 17.66 3.53
C PRO A 3 42.02 17.03 4.93
N ILE A 4 40.96 17.35 5.69
CA ILE A 4 40.52 16.50 6.81
C ILE A 4 39.50 15.55 6.23
N PHE A 5 39.97 14.33 6.00
CA PHE A 5 39.23 13.16 5.58
C PHE A 5 38.07 12.87 6.55
N ALA A 6 36.88 12.75 5.98
CA ALA A 6 35.94 11.66 6.24
C ALA A 6 35.80 11.18 7.71
N PHE A 7 35.06 11.95 8.52
CA PHE A 7 34.31 11.36 9.64
C PHE A 7 32.89 11.01 9.18
N LEU A 8 32.81 10.24 8.09
CA LEU A 8 31.68 9.34 7.83
C LEU A 8 31.95 8.09 8.67
N CYS A 9 31.55 8.11 9.94
CA CYS A 9 31.53 6.89 10.73
C CYS A 9 30.18 6.78 11.44
N CYS A 10 29.34 5.93 10.87
CA CYS A 10 28.35 5.14 11.59
C CYS A 10 27.39 5.91 12.50
N LEU A 11 26.68 6.90 11.98
CA LEU A 11 25.31 7.11 12.45
C LEU A 11 24.46 5.99 11.82
N SER A 12 24.64 4.77 12.32
CA SER A 12 23.59 3.76 12.32
C SER A 12 22.47 4.37 13.15
N ILE A 13 21.65 5.19 12.49
CA ILE A 13 20.29 5.49 12.90
C ILE A 13 19.64 4.11 12.95
N GLY A 14 19.79 3.43 14.09
CA GLY A 14 18.98 2.28 14.40
C GLY A 14 17.57 2.76 14.15
N LEU A 15 16.90 2.16 13.17
CA LEU A 15 15.47 2.38 12.98
C LEU A 15 14.84 1.99 14.31
N ALA A 16 14.62 2.99 15.16
CA ALA A 16 13.93 2.82 16.42
C ALA A 16 12.62 2.15 16.05
N ASP A 17 12.36 1.00 16.66
CA ASP A 17 11.08 0.36 16.47
C ASP A 17 10.02 1.35 16.93
N TRP A 18 9.22 1.82 15.98
CA TRP A 18 8.32 2.95 16.24
C TRP A 18 7.21 2.56 17.22
N THR A 19 6.98 1.26 17.38
CA THR A 19 6.12 0.64 18.37
C THR A 19 6.65 -0.74 18.73
N SER A 20 6.34 -1.22 19.95
CA SER A 20 6.58 -2.61 20.38
C SER A 20 5.43 -3.56 20.05
N GLU A 21 4.33 -3.04 19.49
CA GLU A 21 3.15 -3.82 19.10
C GLU A 21 3.20 -4.22 17.61
N PRO A 22 2.60 -5.35 17.22
CA PRO A 22 2.50 -5.74 15.83
C PRO A 22 1.77 -4.68 15.00
N PHE A 23 2.32 -4.31 13.86
CA PHE A 23 1.70 -3.34 12.96
C PHE A 23 1.97 -3.66 11.49
N CYS A 24 1.10 -3.17 10.63
CA CYS A 24 1.21 -3.29 9.19
C CYS A 24 1.14 -1.90 8.55
N ILE A 25 1.96 -1.70 7.53
CA ILE A 25 1.91 -0.51 6.67
C ILE A 25 1.43 -0.93 5.29
N LEU A 26 0.63 -0.08 4.65
CA LEU A 26 0.23 -0.32 3.26
C LEU A 26 1.47 -0.30 2.37
N LYS A 27 1.61 -1.34 1.55
CA LYS A 27 2.72 -1.48 0.61
C LYS A 27 2.37 -0.73 -0.65
N ASN A 28 3.15 0.31 -0.94
CA ASN A 28 3.09 1.04 -2.20
C ASN A 28 4.34 0.72 -3.02
N ALA A 29 4.18 -0.10 -4.06
CA ALA A 29 5.18 -0.51 -5.07
C ALA A 29 6.56 -0.96 -4.51
N GLY A 30 6.99 -2.17 -4.86
CA GLY A 30 8.37 -2.63 -4.64
C GLY A 30 8.51 -3.64 -3.49
N LYS A 31 9.63 -3.58 -2.74
CA LYS A 31 9.93 -4.54 -1.66
C LYS A 31 9.57 -3.96 -0.29
N CYS A 32 9.16 -4.82 0.64
CA CYS A 32 8.96 -4.39 2.03
C CYS A 32 10.27 -3.90 2.65
N PRO A 33 10.22 -2.91 3.56
CA PRO A 33 11.40 -2.47 4.30
C PRO A 33 12.03 -3.61 5.10
N THR A 34 13.32 -3.47 5.42
CA THR A 34 14.04 -4.46 6.24
C THR A 34 13.32 -4.72 7.56
N GLY A 35 13.11 -5.99 7.89
CA GLY A 35 12.39 -6.41 9.10
C GLY A 35 10.86 -6.50 8.94
N PHE A 36 10.33 -6.17 7.77
CA PHE A 36 8.91 -6.37 7.44
C PHE A 36 8.72 -7.55 6.48
N THR A 37 7.56 -8.18 6.58
CA THR A 37 7.13 -9.28 5.72
C THR A 37 5.90 -8.88 4.91
N ALA A 38 5.86 -9.24 3.64
CA ALA A 38 4.72 -8.94 2.77
C ALA A 38 3.54 -9.85 3.11
N HIS A 39 2.35 -9.25 3.17
CA HIS A 39 1.08 -9.92 3.37
C HIS A 39 0.05 -9.38 2.39
N ASP A 40 -0.76 -10.29 1.85
CA ASP A 40 -1.89 -9.94 1.01
C ASP A 40 -3.16 -9.85 1.88
N LEU A 41 -3.92 -8.79 1.67
CA LEU A 41 -5.21 -8.52 2.28
C LEU A 41 -6.25 -8.37 1.18
N THR A 42 -7.36 -9.08 1.29
CA THR A 42 -8.46 -8.99 0.33
C THR A 42 -9.70 -8.50 1.04
N LEU A 43 -10.31 -7.44 0.49
CA LEU A 43 -11.56 -6.89 0.96
C LEU A 43 -12.59 -7.00 -0.16
N SER A 44 -13.66 -7.75 0.07
CA SER A 44 -14.76 -7.88 -0.87
C SER A 44 -16.00 -7.19 -0.30
N LEU A 45 -16.55 -6.23 -1.03
CA LEU A 45 -17.66 -5.40 -0.60
C LEU A 45 -18.70 -5.30 -1.71
N GLN A 46 -19.97 -5.36 -1.34
CA GLN A 46 -21.06 -5.00 -2.23
C GLN A 46 -21.25 -3.47 -2.13
N THR A 47 -21.49 -2.82 -3.26
CA THR A 47 -21.84 -1.40 -3.32
C THR A 47 -22.91 -1.19 -4.38
N ASP A 48 -23.78 -0.23 -4.13
CA ASP A 48 -24.86 0.16 -5.04
C ASP A 48 -24.35 0.98 -6.23
N VAL A 49 -23.07 1.38 -6.22
CA VAL A 49 -22.43 2.17 -7.28
C VAL A 49 -21.82 1.24 -8.33
N ASN A 50 -22.27 1.34 -9.59
CA ASN A 50 -21.70 0.59 -10.71
C ASN A 50 -20.41 1.26 -11.24
N PRO A 51 -19.41 0.52 -11.76
CA PRO A 51 -18.14 1.13 -12.22
C PRO A 51 -18.31 2.17 -13.34
N ASN A 52 -19.41 2.09 -14.09
CA ASN A 52 -19.71 3.01 -15.19
C ASN A 52 -20.57 4.22 -14.77
N GLU A 53 -20.97 4.31 -13.51
CA GLU A 53 -21.71 5.47 -13.02
C GLU A 53 -20.83 6.72 -13.00
N LYS A 54 -21.43 7.82 -13.44
CA LYS A 54 -20.78 9.12 -13.53
C LYS A 54 -21.40 10.10 -12.55
N GLY A 55 -20.55 10.89 -11.92
CA GLY A 55 -20.99 12.03 -11.12
C GLY A 55 -21.51 13.17 -12.00
N PHE A 56 -22.04 14.21 -11.36
CA PHE A 56 -22.53 15.42 -12.03
C PHE A 56 -21.51 16.09 -12.96
N ASN A 57 -20.21 15.93 -12.67
CA ASN A 57 -19.11 16.43 -13.49
C ASN A 57 -18.74 15.53 -14.68
N GLY A 58 -19.49 14.46 -14.95
CA GLY A 58 -19.24 13.50 -16.02
C GLY A 58 -18.06 12.55 -15.79
N ARG A 59 -17.41 12.61 -14.62
CA ARG A 59 -16.32 11.69 -14.25
C ARG A 59 -16.89 10.44 -13.60
N ASN A 60 -16.24 9.30 -13.82
CA ASN A 60 -16.63 8.05 -13.17
C ASN A 60 -16.53 8.21 -11.64
N LEU A 61 -17.51 7.67 -10.92
CA LEU A 61 -17.51 7.66 -9.47
C LEU A 61 -16.48 6.67 -8.90
N MET A 62 -16.11 5.66 -9.68
CA MET A 62 -15.11 4.67 -9.31
C MET A 62 -14.15 4.39 -10.48
N HIS A 63 -12.88 4.18 -10.13
CA HIS A 63 -11.84 3.80 -11.08
C HIS A 63 -11.32 2.41 -10.71
N LEU A 64 -11.59 1.44 -11.57
CA LEU A 64 -11.02 0.09 -11.47
C LEU A 64 -9.58 0.07 -11.98
N GLY A 65 -8.80 -0.92 -11.55
CA GLY A 65 -7.42 -1.12 -11.98
C GLY A 65 -6.43 -1.10 -10.83
N PHE A 66 -5.21 -0.64 -11.09
CA PHE A 66 -4.08 -0.74 -10.17
C PHE A 66 -3.67 0.60 -9.58
N ALA A 67 -3.30 0.58 -8.30
CA ALA A 67 -2.64 1.66 -7.59
C ALA A 67 -1.41 1.09 -6.87
N GLY A 68 -0.24 1.20 -7.51
CA GLY A 68 0.96 0.51 -7.05
C GLY A 68 0.80 -1.00 -7.16
N ASP A 69 0.97 -1.71 -6.04
CA ASP A 69 0.79 -3.17 -5.96
C ASP A 69 -0.63 -3.59 -5.55
N SER A 70 -1.53 -2.61 -5.35
CA SER A 70 -2.93 -2.87 -4.99
C SER A 70 -3.81 -2.87 -6.23
N SER A 71 -4.84 -3.72 -6.27
CA SER A 71 -5.82 -3.77 -7.36
C SER A 71 -7.25 -3.65 -6.86
N LEU A 72 -8.08 -2.94 -7.61
CA LEU A 72 -9.52 -2.87 -7.42
C LEU A 72 -10.22 -3.43 -8.66
N GLU A 73 -10.99 -4.48 -8.45
CA GLU A 73 -11.72 -5.20 -9.50
C GLU A 73 -13.21 -5.29 -9.16
N TYR A 74 -14.04 -5.54 -10.17
CA TYR A 74 -15.48 -5.70 -10.03
C TYR A 74 -15.95 -6.97 -10.74
N SER A 75 -16.66 -7.84 -10.01
CA SER A 75 -17.40 -8.98 -10.55
C SER A 75 -18.84 -8.56 -10.80
N ALA A 76 -19.23 -8.45 -12.07
CA ALA A 76 -20.62 -8.16 -12.43
C ALA A 76 -21.59 -9.32 -12.13
N TYR A 77 -21.08 -10.55 -12.06
CA TYR A 77 -21.89 -11.73 -11.74
C TYR A 77 -22.33 -11.71 -10.27
N ASP A 78 -21.39 -11.42 -9.36
CA ASP A 78 -21.66 -11.37 -7.92
C ASP A 78 -22.06 -9.97 -7.42
N GLY A 79 -21.91 -8.94 -8.28
CA GLY A 79 -22.10 -7.55 -7.89
C GLY A 79 -21.09 -7.07 -6.84
N LEU A 80 -19.91 -7.69 -6.78
CA LEU A 80 -18.91 -7.47 -5.73
C LEU A 80 -17.69 -6.73 -6.26
N TYR A 81 -17.22 -5.78 -5.47
CA TYR A 81 -15.91 -5.20 -5.65
C TYR A 81 -14.91 -5.94 -4.78
N THR A 82 -13.76 -6.24 -5.35
CA THR A 82 -12.65 -6.87 -4.65
C THR A 82 -11.46 -5.95 -4.70
N LEU A 83 -11.05 -5.47 -3.52
CA LEU A 83 -9.83 -4.70 -3.31
C LEU A 83 -8.76 -5.65 -2.77
N ALA A 84 -7.75 -5.94 -3.59
CA ALA A 84 -6.54 -6.62 -3.16
C ALA A 84 -5.50 -5.57 -2.74
N LEU A 85 -5.15 -5.57 -1.46
CA LEU A 85 -4.13 -4.72 -0.89
C LEU A 85 -2.92 -5.58 -0.53
N GLN A 86 -1.73 -5.03 -0.76
CA GLN A 86 -0.53 -5.56 -0.12
C GLN A 86 -0.17 -4.71 1.08
N ALA A 87 0.23 -5.36 2.16
CA ALA A 87 0.77 -4.72 3.35
C ALA A 87 2.13 -5.32 3.71
N CYS A 88 2.96 -4.52 4.36
CA CYS A 88 4.19 -4.96 4.98
C CYS A 88 3.95 -4.98 6.49
N CYS A 89 3.99 -6.16 7.11
CA CYS A 89 3.75 -6.33 8.54
C CYS A 89 5.04 -6.68 9.28
N LYS A 90 5.15 -6.15 10.49
CA LYS A 90 6.21 -6.44 11.44
C LYS A 90 5.58 -7.02 12.71
N ARG A 91 6.20 -8.09 13.23
CA ARG A 91 5.79 -8.74 14.49
C ARG A 91 6.47 -8.10 15.67
#